data_AF-A0AAE5THC7-F1
#
_entry.id   AF-A0AAE5THC7-F1
#
_cell.length_a   1.000
_cell.length_b   1.000
_cell.length_c   1.000
_cell.angle_alpha   90.00
_cell.angle_beta   90.00
_cell.angle_gamma   90.00
#
_symmetry.space_group_name_H-M   'P 1'
#
loop_
_entity.id
_entity.type
_entity.pdbx_description
1 polymer ?
#
loop_
_entity_poly.entity_id
_entity_poly.type
_entity_poly.pdbx_seq_one_letter_code
_entity_poly.pdbx_strand_id
1 'polypeptide(L)' 'MLLSGCSTKTETEYRLPPSIYLIPCPQTAFSGSTYGEAIIYLRVVQKEREICASRLNGIIEWGKQIEGDKK' A
#
# COMPACT_ATOMS: atom_id res chain seq x y z
N MET A 1 42.39 31.13 4.47
CA MET A 1 41.51 30.54 3.43
C MET A 1 40.19 30.21 4.11
N LEU A 2 39.12 30.91 3.75
CA LEU A 2 37.78 30.67 4.29
C LEU A 2 37.09 29.65 3.40
N LEU A 3 36.90 28.44 3.91
CA LEU A 3 36.06 27.42 3.27
C LEU A 3 34.60 27.87 3.40
N SER A 4 34.11 28.56 2.37
CA SER A 4 32.68 28.77 2.15
C SER A 4 32.03 27.41 1.90
N GLY A 5 31.59 26.76 2.97
CA GLY A 5 30.76 25.57 2.88
C GLY A 5 29.44 25.92 2.19
N CYS A 6 29.25 25.41 0.98
CA CYS A 6 28.00 25.55 0.24
C CYS A 6 26.95 24.67 0.93
N SER A 7 26.17 25.26 1.85
CA SER A 7 24.99 24.62 2.40
C SER A 7 23.83 24.81 1.44
N THR A 8 23.81 24.04 0.35
CA THR A 8 22.59 23.90 -0.46
C THR A 8 21.54 23.23 0.41
N LYS A 9 20.40 23.90 0.62
CA LYS A 9 19.28 23.32 1.37
C LYS A 9 18.85 22.06 0.62
N THR A 10 18.96 20.91 1.29
CA THR A 10 18.43 19.65 0.76
C THR A 10 16.92 19.74 0.70
N GLU A 11 16.37 19.83 -0.50
CA GLU A 11 14.94 19.76 -0.72
C GLU A 11 14.53 18.28 -0.70
N THR A 12 13.74 17.91 0.31
CA THR A 12 13.22 16.55 0.43
C THR A 12 11.97 16.41 -0.43
N GLU A 13 12.08 15.69 -1.54
CA GLU A 13 10.90 15.33 -2.35
C GLU A 13 10.18 14.14 -1.68
N TYR A 14 8.94 14.36 -1.25
CA TYR A 14 8.09 13.28 -0.74
C TYR A 14 7.37 12.61 -1.90
N ARG A 15 7.73 11.35 -2.19
CA ARG A 15 7.03 10.54 -3.20
C ARG A 15 5.94 9.71 -2.56
N LEU A 16 4.73 9.82 -3.11
CA LEU A 16 3.57 9.01 -2.74
C LEU A 16 3.43 7.81 -3.67
N PRO A 17 2.95 6.65 -3.17
CA PRO A 17 2.61 5.54 -4.03
C PRO A 17 1.42 5.87 -4.93
N PRO A 18 1.24 5.15 -6.04
CA PRO A 18 0.03 5.23 -6.84
C PRO A 18 -1.23 5.15 -5.97
N SER A 19 -2.17 6.06 -6.22
CA SER A 19 -3.37 6.24 -5.38
C SER A 19 -4.23 4.99 -5.24
N ILE A 20 -4.23 4.12 -6.25
CA ILE A 20 -4.95 2.84 -6.26
C ILE A 20 -4.53 1.92 -5.09
N TYR A 21 -3.28 2.01 -4.64
CA TYR A 21 -2.78 1.21 -3.52
C TYR A 21 -3.18 1.75 -2.16
N LEU A 22 -3.53 3.05 -2.08
CA LEU A 22 -3.93 3.72 -0.84
C LEU A 22 -5.42 3.61 -0.54
N ILE A 23 -6.20 3.02 -1.45
CA ILE A 23 -7.63 2.79 -1.22
C ILE A 23 -7.79 1.83 -0.04
N PRO A 24 -8.62 2.16 0.98
CA PRO A 24 -8.89 1.27 2.10
C PRO A 24 -9.33 -0.13 1.63
N CYS A 25 -8.83 -1.16 2.30
CA CYS A 25 -9.23 -2.52 2.00
C CYS A 25 -10.69 -2.74 2.38
N PRO A 26 -11.48 -3.40 1.52
CA PRO A 26 -12.86 -3.74 1.87
C PRO A 26 -12.87 -4.69 3.08
N GLN A 27 -13.81 -4.45 4.00
CA GLN A 27 -14.03 -5.26 5.19
C GLN A 27 -15.54 -5.38 5.41
N THR A 28 -16.14 -6.35 4.74
CA THR A 28 -17.56 -6.64 4.92
C THR A 28 -17.78 -7.25 6.30
N ALA A 29 -18.79 -6.80 7.05
CA ALA A 29 -19.16 -7.40 8.33
C ALA A 29 -19.95 -8.70 8.13
N PHE A 30 -19.75 -9.70 8.98
CA PHE A 30 -20.58 -10.90 8.99
C PHE A 30 -21.94 -10.62 9.64
N SER A 31 -23.03 -10.95 8.96
CA SER A 31 -24.39 -10.81 9.46
C SER A 31 -25.22 -12.11 9.38
N GLY A 32 -24.56 -13.24 9.13
CA GLY A 32 -25.23 -14.53 8.99
C GLY A 32 -25.56 -15.16 10.34
N SER A 33 -26.53 -16.06 10.33
CA SER A 33 -27.01 -16.83 11.50
C SER A 33 -26.78 -18.33 11.36
N THR A 34 -26.40 -18.80 10.17
CA THR A 34 -26.21 -20.21 9.85
C THR A 34 -24.78 -20.50 9.39
N TYR A 35 -24.39 -21.77 9.49
CA TYR A 35 -23.12 -22.25 8.93
C TYR A 35 -23.03 -22.03 7.41
N GLY A 36 -24.13 -22.20 6.68
CA GLY A 36 -24.17 -21.96 5.24
C GLY A 36 -23.85 -20.51 4.87
N GLU A 37 -24.39 -19.55 5.62
CA GLU A 37 -24.08 -18.13 5.44
C GLU A 37 -22.63 -17.82 5.81
N ALA A 38 -22.05 -18.48 6.81
CA ALA A 38 -20.64 -18.34 7.14
C ALA A 38 -19.73 -18.78 5.97
N ILE A 39 -20.06 -19.89 5.29
CA ILE A 39 -19.30 -20.34 4.11
C ILE A 39 -19.39 -19.34 2.95
N ILE A 40 -20.57 -18.78 2.71
CA ILE A 40 -20.75 -17.74 1.68
C ILE A 40 -19.94 -16.49 2.04
N TYR A 41 -20.00 -16.06 3.30
CA TYR A 41 -19.24 -14.92 3.80
C TYR A 41 -17.73 -15.14 3.72
N LEU A 42 -17.23 -16.36 3.97
CA LEU A 42 -15.81 -16.68 3.82
C LEU A 42 -15.31 -16.41 2.38
N ARG A 43 -16.13 -16.68 1.36
CA ARG A 43 -15.79 -16.35 -0.03
C ARG A 43 -15.68 -14.83 -0.25
N VAL A 44 -16.55 -14.04 0.40
CA VAL A 44 -16.47 -12.57 0.36
C VAL A 44 -15.14 -12.12 0.95
N VAL A 45 -14.81 -12.57 2.16
CA VAL A 45 -13.57 -12.21 2.85
C VAL A 45 -12.32 -12.67 2.08
N GLN A 46 -12.35 -13.83 1.42
CA GLN A 46 -11.27 -14.28 0.55
C GLN A 46 -11.01 -13.28 -0.58
N LYS A 47 -12.05 -12.87 -1.31
CA LYS A 47 -11.95 -11.88 -2.38
C LYS A 47 -11.45 -10.52 -1.87
N GLU A 48 -11.95 -10.07 -0.73
CA GLU A 48 -11.50 -8.82 -0.10
C GLU A 48 -10.00 -8.85 0.24
N ARG A 49 -9.53 -9.99 0.77
CA ARG A 49 -8.11 -10.21 1.08
C ARG A 49 -7.24 -10.24 -0.17
N GLU A 50 -7.68 -10.85 -1.26
CA GLU A 50 -6.95 -10.84 -2.53
C GLU A 50 -6.77 -9.41 -3.06
N ILE A 51 -7.83 -8.59 -3.02
CA ILE A 51 -7.75 -7.16 -3.39
C ILE A 51 -6.73 -6.44 -2.49
N CYS A 52 -6.83 -6.62 -1.17
CA CYS A 52 -5.91 -5.97 -0.23
C CYS A 52 -4.45 -6.40 -0.45
N ALA A 53 -4.22 -7.70 -0.67
CA ALA A 53 -2.89 -8.24 -0.93
C ALA A 53 -2.29 -7.69 -2.23
N SER A 54 -3.08 -7.57 -3.30
CA SER A 54 -2.61 -6.98 -4.56
C SER A 54 -2.16 -5.52 -4.40
N ARG A 55 -2.87 -4.73 -3.58
CA ARG A 55 -2.49 -3.34 -3.27
C ARG A 55 -1.19 -3.28 -2.48
N LEU A 56 -1.04 -4.13 -1.46
CA LEU A 56 0.19 -4.23 -0.67
C LEU A 56 1.39 -4.63 -1.54
N ASN A 57 1.23 -5.61 -2.42
CA ASN A 57 2.26 -6.00 -3.37
C ASN A 57 2.67 -4.83 -4.26
N GLY A 58 1.70 -4.04 -4.74
CA GLY A 58 1.95 -2.83 -5.51
C GLY A 58 2.76 -1.78 -4.74
N ILE A 59 2.49 -1.56 -3.45
CA ILE A 59 3.30 -0.65 -2.60
C ILE A 59 4.74 -1.17 -2.46
N ILE A 60 4.89 -2.48 -2.23
CA ILE A 60 6.21 -3.10 -2.07
C ILE A 60 7.03 -2.98 -3.37
N GLU A 61 6.42 -3.24 -4.52
CA GLU A 61 7.05 -3.12 -5.83
C GLU A 61 7.41 -1.67 -6.17
N TRP A 62 6.49 -0.73 -5.91
CA TRP A 62 6.75 0.70 -6.06
C TRP A 62 7.92 1.17 -5.18
N GLY A 63 7.99 0.70 -3.93
CA GLY A 63 9.09 1.01 -3.02
C GLY A 63 10.44 0.54 -3.58
N LYS A 64 10.50 -0.67 -4.13
CA LYS A 64 11.70 -1.20 -4.79
C LYS A 64 12.11 -0.39 -6.03
N GLN A 65 11.15 0.09 -6.82
CA GLN A 65 11.44 0.95 -7.98
C GLN A 65 12.08 2.26 -7.54
N ILE A 66 11.53 2.92 -6.51
CA ILE A 66 12.11 4.17 -5.98
C ILE A 66 13.50 3.96 -5.38
N GLU A 67 13.75 2.83 -4.73
CA GLU A 67 15.10 2.51 -4.22
C GLU A 67 16.09 2.20 -5.35
N GLY A 68 15.63 1.56 -6.43
CA GLY A 68 16.43 1.27 -7.62
C GLY A 68 16.79 2.52 -8.43
N ASP A 69 15.87 3.48 -8.54
CA ASP A 69 16.06 4.75 -9.24
C ASP A 69 17.10 5.67 -8.56
N LYS A 70 17.50 5.38 -7.31
CA LYS A 70 18.50 6.16 -6.55
C LYS A 70 19.96 5.80 -6.88
N LYS A 71 20.19 4.87 -7.81
CA LYS A 71 21.53 4.36 -8.17
C LYS A 71 21.99 4.89 -9.52
#